data_AF-A0A7S7QB05-F1
#
_entry.id   AF-A0A7S7QB05-F1
#
_cell.length_a   1.000
_cell.length_b   1.000
_cell.length_c   1.000
_cell.angle_alpha   90.00
_cell.angle_beta   90.00
_cell.angle_gamma   90.00
#
_symmetry.space_group_name_H-M   'P 1'
#
loop_
_entity.id
_entity.type
_entity.pdbx_description
1 polymer ?
#
loop_
_entity_poly.entity_id
_entity_poly.type
_entity_poly.pdbx_seq_one_letter_code
_entity_poly.pdbx_strand_id
1 'polypeptide(L)'
;MSASNKSKNKWILVRKVDGLLIPHAAYDVEMFQAIPENVPVRAQFAQPRSGPRHRLYRVILRLVTHNTDLFATEDSLHDTLLLSNGVVRPVMTTAGEIIMIPSSTAFDAMGEEEFKAYFDAALETIQAHIIPGIDLDELLKEARAQSNYKAANDNEERRNEEAA
;
A
#
# COMPACT_ATOMS: atom_id res chain seq x y z
N MET A 1 19.19 -10.49 -16.60
CA MET A 1 18.07 -11.41 -16.27
C MET A 1 16.91 -10.56 -15.78
N SER A 2 15.83 -10.44 -16.55
CA SER A 2 14.66 -9.64 -16.18
C SER A 2 13.63 -10.54 -15.51
N ALA A 3 13.51 -10.47 -14.18
CA ALA A 3 12.42 -11.08 -13.45
C ALA A 3 11.27 -10.07 -13.38
N SER A 4 10.38 -10.13 -14.37
CA SER A 4 9.09 -9.44 -14.30
C SER A 4 8.26 -10.10 -13.20
N ASN A 5 8.24 -9.49 -12.01
CA ASN A 5 7.45 -9.93 -10.87
C ASN A 5 5.98 -9.47 -11.02
N LYS A 6 5.35 -9.80 -12.16
CA LYS A 6 3.89 -9.71 -12.28
C LYS A 6 3.33 -10.90 -11.49
N SER A 7 2.69 -10.61 -10.36
CA SER A 7 1.97 -11.59 -9.53
C SER A 7 1.32 -12.67 -10.41
N LYS A 8 1.77 -13.93 -10.26
CA LYS A 8 1.16 -15.09 -10.93
C LYS A 8 -0.28 -15.32 -10.46
N ASN A 9 -0.67 -14.71 -9.34
CA ASN A 9 -2.01 -14.80 -8.80
C ASN A 9 -2.87 -13.68 -9.37
N LYS A 10 -3.77 -14.04 -10.29
CA LYS A 10 -4.85 -13.16 -10.73
C LYS A 10 -5.92 -13.16 -9.64
N TRP A 11 -6.15 -12.00 -9.04
CA TRP A 11 -7.21 -11.82 -8.06
C TRP A 11 -8.57 -11.75 -8.78
N ILE A 12 -9.59 -12.37 -8.18
CA ILE A 12 -10.99 -12.16 -8.56
C ILE A 12 -11.60 -11.30 -7.47
N LEU A 13 -12.03 -10.09 -7.82
CA LEU A 13 -12.69 -9.22 -6.86
C LEU A 13 -14.14 -9.69 -6.68
N VAL A 14 -14.52 -9.90 -5.42
CA VAL A 14 -15.85 -10.36 -5.03
C VAL A 14 -16.44 -9.44 -3.97
N ARG A 15 -17.77 -9.36 -3.92
CA ARG A 15 -18.52 -8.74 -2.84
C ARG A 15 -19.38 -9.80 -2.15
N LYS A 16 -19.57 -9.65 -0.84
CA LYS A 16 -20.49 -10.50 -0.08
C LYS A 16 -21.89 -9.88 -0.12
N VAL A 17 -22.87 -10.62 -0.63
CA VAL A 17 -24.29 -10.24 -0.67
C VAL A 17 -25.10 -11.45 -0.20
N ASP A 18 -25.91 -11.27 0.84
CA ASP A 18 -26.76 -12.32 1.42
C ASP A 18 -26.03 -13.65 1.73
N GLY A 19 -24.78 -13.55 2.19
CA GLY A 19 -23.96 -14.71 2.52
C GLY A 19 -23.26 -15.37 1.32
N LEU A 20 -23.54 -14.94 0.09
CA LEU A 20 -22.91 -15.41 -1.13
C LEU A 20 -21.79 -14.46 -1.59
N LEU A 21 -20.77 -15.02 -2.24
CA LEU A 21 -19.72 -14.26 -2.90
C LEU A 21 -20.11 -14.05 -4.35
N ILE A 22 -20.26 -12.79 -4.75
CA ILE A 22 -20.64 -12.39 -6.11
C ILE A 22 -19.46 -11.64 -6.74
N PRO A 23 -19.03 -11.99 -7.97
CA PRO A 23 -18.00 -11.25 -8.68
C PRO A 23 -18.35 -9.76 -8.81
N HIS A 24 -17.36 -8.89 -8.66
CA HIS A 24 -17.57 -7.45 -8.54
C HIS A 24 -17.78 -6.75 -9.90
N ALA A 25 -16.93 -7.03 -10.89
CA ALA A 25 -17.00 -6.45 -12.23
C ALA A 25 -17.07 -7.52 -13.33
N ALA A 26 -17.33 -7.11 -14.58
CA ALA A 26 -17.47 -8.02 -15.72
C ALA A 26 -16.27 -8.95 -15.90
N TYR A 27 -15.05 -8.43 -15.74
CA TYR A 27 -13.82 -9.23 -15.79
C TYR A 27 -13.75 -10.29 -14.67
N ASP A 28 -14.24 -9.96 -13.46
CA ASP A 28 -14.29 -10.90 -12.35
C ASP A 28 -15.33 -12.00 -12.62
N VAL A 29 -16.45 -11.68 -13.28
CA VAL A 29 -17.49 -12.65 -13.67
C VAL A 29 -16.88 -13.71 -14.60
N GLU A 30 -16.17 -13.29 -15.65
CA GLU A 30 -15.51 -14.20 -16.58
C GLU A 30 -14.52 -15.13 -15.85
N MET A 31 -13.72 -14.57 -14.94
CA MET A 31 -12.78 -15.35 -14.16
C MET A 31 -13.44 -16.32 -13.19
N PHE A 32 -14.54 -15.91 -12.54
CA PHE A 32 -15.28 -16.74 -11.59
C PHE A 32 -16.00 -17.89 -12.30
N GLN A 33 -16.55 -17.65 -13.50
CA GLN A 33 -17.17 -18.67 -14.35
C GLN A 33 -16.19 -19.74 -14.85
N ALA A 34 -14.90 -19.41 -14.94
CA ALA A 34 -13.87 -20.38 -15.30
C ALA A 34 -13.56 -21.39 -14.17
N ILE A 35 -14.05 -21.15 -12.94
CA ILE A 35 -13.92 -22.09 -11.82
C ILE A 35 -14.96 -23.21 -12.00
N PRO A 36 -14.56 -24.49 -11.99
CA PRO A 36 -15.51 -25.60 -12.13
C PRO A 36 -16.57 -25.63 -11.02
N GLU A 37 -17.82 -25.89 -11.39
CA GLU A 37 -18.89 -26.08 -10.42
C GLU A 37 -18.67 -27.33 -9.55
N ASN A 38 -19.15 -27.28 -8.31
CA ASN A 38 -19.15 -28.39 -7.35
C ASN A 38 -17.75 -28.94 -6.99
N VAL A 39 -16.70 -28.13 -7.13
CA VAL A 39 -15.34 -28.47 -6.68
C VAL A 39 -14.96 -27.62 -5.46
N PRO A 40 -14.40 -28.21 -4.39
CA PRO A 40 -13.90 -27.44 -3.26
C PRO A 40 -12.72 -26.56 -3.69
N VAL A 41 -12.85 -25.25 -3.48
CA VAL A 41 -11.80 -24.25 -3.75
C VAL A 41 -11.31 -23.63 -2.46
N ARG A 42 -10.00 -23.31 -2.40
CA ARG A 42 -9.45 -22.46 -1.33
C ARG A 42 -9.59 -21.00 -1.76
N ALA A 43 -10.21 -20.19 -0.91
CA ALA A 43 -10.31 -18.75 -1.11
C ALA A 43 -9.55 -18.03 0.02
N GLN A 44 -8.80 -17.00 -0.35
CA GLN A 44 -8.21 -16.04 0.58
C GLN A 44 -8.81 -14.67 0.28
N PHE A 45 -9.41 -14.05 1.29
CA PHE A 45 -9.98 -12.70 1.16
C PHE A 45 -8.96 -11.70 1.68
N ALA A 46 -8.71 -10.67 0.88
CA ALA A 46 -7.99 -9.48 1.29
C ALA A 46 -8.81 -8.27 0.85
N GLN A 47 -8.88 -7.25 1.68
CA GLN A 47 -9.42 -5.97 1.23
C GLN A 47 -8.41 -5.32 0.30
N PRO A 48 -8.82 -4.78 -0.86
CA PRO A 48 -7.94 -4.00 -1.71
C PRO A 48 -7.45 -2.79 -0.92
N ARG A 49 -6.14 -2.71 -0.68
CA ARG A 49 -5.53 -1.51 -0.08
C ARG A 49 -5.68 -0.31 -1.02
N SER A 50 -5.74 0.88 -0.44
CA SER A 50 -5.92 2.14 -1.15
C SER A 50 -4.72 2.44 -2.06
N GLY A 51 -4.90 2.20 -3.36
CA GLY A 51 -3.97 2.62 -4.40
C GLY A 51 -3.67 4.13 -4.38
N PRO A 52 -4.66 5.03 -4.19
CA PRO A 52 -4.42 6.45 -4.02
C PRO A 52 -3.46 6.77 -2.87
N ARG A 53 -3.60 6.15 -1.69
CA ARG A 53 -2.69 6.42 -0.56
C ARG A 53 -1.28 5.91 -0.84
N HIS A 54 -1.15 4.76 -1.47
CA HIS A 54 0.16 4.26 -1.88
C HIS A 54 0.87 5.22 -2.86
N ARG A 55 0.13 5.80 -3.83
CA ARG A 55 0.69 6.81 -4.73
C ARG A 55 1.08 8.10 -4.01
N LEU A 56 0.22 8.58 -3.11
CA LEU A 56 0.51 9.76 -2.27
C LEU A 56 1.80 9.54 -1.48
N TYR A 57 1.94 8.39 -0.83
CA TYR A 57 3.15 8.02 -0.10
C TYR A 57 4.40 8.10 -0.96
N ARG A 58 4.38 7.52 -2.17
CA ARG A 58 5.54 7.57 -3.08
C ARG A 58 5.89 8.99 -3.52
N VAL A 59 4.90 9.85 -3.77
CA VAL A 59 5.15 11.26 -4.06
C VAL A 59 5.80 11.98 -2.88
N ILE A 60 5.36 11.71 -1.65
CA ILE A 60 5.99 12.28 -0.44
C ILE A 60 7.46 11.89 -0.36
N LEU A 61 7.80 10.61 -0.59
CA LEU A 61 9.20 10.17 -0.61
C LEU A 61 10.02 10.94 -1.65
N ARG A 62 9.47 11.14 -2.84
CA ARG A 62 10.11 11.93 -3.89
C ARG A 62 10.35 13.38 -3.46
N LEU A 63 9.34 14.04 -2.89
CA LEU A 63 9.47 15.43 -2.45
C LEU A 63 10.54 15.56 -1.36
N VAL A 64 10.53 14.67 -0.36
CA VAL A 64 11.52 14.69 0.73
C VAL A 64 12.93 14.44 0.20
N THR A 65 13.11 13.42 -0.65
CA THR A 65 14.44 13.11 -1.21
C THR A 65 14.95 14.15 -2.20
N HIS A 66 14.07 14.87 -2.90
CA HIS A 66 14.50 15.97 -3.78
C HIS A 66 14.93 17.22 -3.02
N ASN A 67 14.43 17.40 -1.80
CA ASN A 67 14.69 18.58 -0.97
C ASN A 67 15.69 18.29 0.16
N THR A 68 16.32 17.12 0.19
CA THR A 68 17.34 16.74 1.19
C THR A 68 18.49 15.97 0.56
N ASP A 69 19.72 16.23 1.01
CA ASP A 69 20.90 15.47 0.59
C ASP A 69 21.14 14.21 1.46
N LEU A 70 20.19 13.87 2.34
CA LEU A 70 20.31 12.75 3.30
C LEU A 70 20.19 11.38 2.63
N PHE A 71 19.50 11.30 1.49
CA PHE A 71 19.15 10.04 0.83
C PHE A 71 19.47 10.11 -0.65
N ALA A 72 20.14 9.07 -1.15
CA ALA A 72 20.48 8.98 -2.57
C ALA A 72 19.25 8.67 -3.45
N THR A 73 18.24 7.99 -2.89
CA THR A 73 17.04 7.52 -3.62
C THR A 73 15.79 7.50 -2.75
N GLU A 74 14.61 7.54 -3.38
CA GLU A 74 13.32 7.33 -2.71
C GLU A 74 13.29 6.01 -1.92
N ASP A 75 13.91 4.95 -2.45
CA ASP A 75 13.98 3.64 -1.80
C ASP A 75 14.85 3.65 -0.55
N SER A 76 15.97 4.40 -0.55
CA SER A 76 16.80 4.54 0.67
C SER A 76 16.07 5.29 1.81
N LEU A 77 15.24 6.28 1.46
CA LEU A 77 14.34 6.91 2.44
C LEU A 77 13.26 5.92 2.90
N HIS A 78 12.65 5.17 1.97
CA HIS A 78 11.65 4.15 2.30
C HIS A 78 12.18 3.14 3.32
N ASP A 79 13.36 2.56 3.06
CA ASP A 79 14.00 1.59 3.94
C ASP A 79 14.31 2.17 5.32
N THR A 80 14.79 3.43 5.36
CA THR A 80 15.04 4.14 6.61
C THR A 80 13.73 4.31 7.41
N LEU A 81 12.64 4.70 6.75
CA LEU A 81 11.34 4.84 7.41
C LEU A 81 10.81 3.50 7.90
N LEU A 82 11.02 2.39 7.18
CA LEU A 82 10.65 1.05 7.63
C LEU A 82 11.42 0.65 8.89
N LEU A 83 12.73 0.89 8.92
CA LEU A 83 13.57 0.65 10.09
C LEU A 83 13.10 1.46 11.30
N SER A 84 12.91 2.77 11.13
CA SER A 84 12.50 3.67 12.21
C SER A 84 11.11 3.37 12.76
N ASN A 85 10.21 2.83 11.93
CA ASN A 85 8.83 2.52 12.32
C ASN A 85 8.61 1.04 12.67
N GLY A 86 9.68 0.27 12.87
CA GLY A 86 9.59 -1.13 13.32
C GLY A 86 8.96 -2.08 12.29
N VAL A 87 8.83 -1.66 11.03
CA VAL A 87 8.37 -2.51 9.93
C VAL A 87 9.56 -3.31 9.40
N VAL A 88 10.04 -4.22 10.24
CA VAL A 88 11.32 -4.92 10.07
C VAL A 88 11.21 -6.38 10.42
N ARG A 89 12.14 -7.17 9.90
CA ARG A 89 12.31 -8.58 10.23
C ARG A 89 13.71 -8.81 10.80
N PRO A 90 13.84 -9.37 12.01
CA PRO A 90 15.14 -9.75 12.55
C PRO A 90 15.68 -10.96 11.80
N VAL A 91 16.98 -10.95 11.50
CA VAL A 91 17.71 -12.07 10.91
C VAL A 91 19.00 -12.28 11.71
N MET A 92 19.26 -13.53 12.08
CA MET A 92 20.54 -13.91 12.68
C MET A 92 21.56 -14.16 11.58
N THR A 93 22.70 -13.49 11.63
CA THR A 93 23.83 -13.71 10.73
C THR A 93 24.54 -15.01 11.06
N THR A 94 25.39 -15.49 10.16
CA THR A 94 26.25 -16.65 10.41
C THR A 94 27.27 -16.43 11.54
N ALA A 95 27.50 -15.17 11.93
CA ALA A 95 28.33 -14.80 13.06
C ALA A 95 27.57 -14.75 14.40
N GLY A 96 26.25 -15.00 14.39
CA GLY A 96 25.40 -14.96 15.58
C GLY A 96 24.86 -13.58 15.96
N GLU A 97 25.03 -12.58 15.10
CA GLU A 97 24.51 -11.23 15.33
C GLU A 97 23.08 -11.11 14.80
N ILE A 98 22.22 -10.34 15.49
CA ILE A 98 20.88 -10.03 15.00
C ILE A 98 20.92 -8.71 14.24
N ILE A 99 20.55 -8.75 12.96
CA ILE A 99 20.36 -7.56 12.12
C ILE A 99 18.87 -7.37 11.81
N MET A 100 18.43 -6.11 11.73
CA MET A 100 17.07 -5.76 11.34
C MET A 100 17.05 -5.43 9.85
N ILE A 101 16.21 -6.14 9.09
CA ILE A 101 16.05 -5.90 7.65
C ILE A 101 14.67 -5.27 7.43
N PRO A 102 14.55 -4.18 6.64
CA PRO A 102 13.27 -3.63 6.22
C PRO A 102 12.33 -4.72 5.69
N SER A 103 11.09 -4.74 6.19
CA SER A 103 10.05 -5.63 5.67
C SER A 103 9.34 -4.99 4.47
N SER A 104 8.42 -5.72 3.85
CA SER A 104 7.71 -5.24 2.66
C SER A 104 6.43 -4.49 3.02
N THR A 105 6.20 -3.35 2.36
CA THR A 105 4.89 -2.68 2.31
C THR A 105 4.11 -3.04 1.04
N ALA A 106 4.41 -4.17 0.40
CA ALA A 106 3.63 -4.65 -0.73
C ALA A 106 2.18 -4.98 -0.32
N PHE A 107 1.27 -4.94 -1.30
CA PHE A 107 -0.17 -5.13 -1.09
C PHE A 107 -0.53 -6.50 -0.49
N ASP A 108 0.30 -7.50 -0.74
CA ASP A 108 0.17 -8.88 -0.23
C ASP A 108 0.86 -9.08 1.14
N ALA A 109 1.75 -8.17 1.53
CA ALA A 109 2.52 -8.23 2.77
C ALA A 109 1.95 -7.37 3.90
N MET A 110 1.23 -6.28 3.57
CA MET A 110 0.73 -5.30 4.53
C MET A 110 -0.67 -4.81 4.14
N GLY A 111 -1.62 -5.00 5.07
CA GLY A 111 -3.02 -4.62 4.90
C GLY A 111 -3.26 -3.11 4.84
N GLU A 112 -4.49 -2.70 4.52
CA GLU A 112 -4.88 -1.29 4.45
C GLU A 112 -4.74 -0.56 5.79
N GLU A 113 -5.24 -1.16 6.87
CA GLU A 113 -5.19 -0.57 8.22
C GLU A 113 -3.75 -0.44 8.72
N GLU A 114 -2.95 -1.51 8.56
CA GLU A 114 -1.53 -1.51 8.90
C GLU A 114 -0.75 -0.47 8.09
N PHE A 115 -1.03 -0.37 6.78
CA PHE A 115 -0.37 0.65 5.96
C PHE A 115 -0.79 2.07 6.32
N LYS A 116 -2.06 2.29 6.71
CA LYS A 116 -2.49 3.60 7.19
C LYS A 116 -1.70 3.99 8.44
N ALA A 117 -1.61 3.10 9.42
CA ALA A 117 -0.83 3.33 10.64
C ALA A 117 0.66 3.58 10.33
N TYR A 118 1.26 2.78 9.45
CA TYR A 118 2.63 2.99 8.99
C TYR A 118 2.81 4.34 8.26
N PHE A 119 1.87 4.70 7.39
CA PHE A 119 1.89 5.96 6.66
C PHE A 119 1.91 7.15 7.61
N ASP A 120 1.02 7.15 8.60
CA ASP A 120 0.94 8.22 9.61
C ASP A 120 2.25 8.31 10.42
N ALA A 121 2.76 7.17 10.90
CA ALA A 121 4.02 7.11 11.67
C ALA A 121 5.26 7.50 10.83
N ALA A 122 5.26 7.19 9.54
CA ALA A 122 6.31 7.63 8.62
C ALA A 122 6.32 9.14 8.44
N LEU A 123 5.16 9.81 8.39
CA LEU A 123 5.08 11.28 8.34
C LEU A 123 5.61 11.91 9.62
N GLU A 124 5.23 11.37 10.78
CA GLU A 124 5.77 11.81 12.07
C GLU A 124 7.29 11.66 12.12
N THR A 125 7.82 10.54 11.62
CA THR A 125 9.27 10.30 11.52
C THR A 125 9.95 11.34 10.63
N ILE A 126 9.35 11.67 9.48
CA ILE A 126 9.85 12.71 8.58
C ILE A 126 9.93 14.04 9.32
N GLN A 127 8.85 14.43 10.01
CA GLN A 127 8.77 15.70 10.72
C GLN A 127 9.71 15.78 11.92
N ALA A 128 9.90 14.68 12.64
CA ALA A 128 10.71 14.66 13.86
C ALA A 128 12.21 14.50 13.59
N HIS A 129 12.59 13.73 12.56
CA HIS A 129 13.95 13.23 12.42
C HIS A 129 14.60 13.49 11.06
N ILE A 130 13.82 13.63 9.98
CA ILE A 130 14.37 13.82 8.64
C ILE A 130 14.47 15.30 8.28
N ILE A 131 13.35 16.02 8.43
CA ILE A 131 13.28 17.47 8.24
C ILE A 131 12.61 18.07 9.48
N PRO A 132 13.36 18.28 10.57
CA PRO A 132 12.83 18.80 11.82
C PRO A 132 12.04 20.10 11.62
N GLY A 133 10.76 20.09 12.00
CA GLY A 133 9.91 21.27 11.93
C GLY A 133 9.28 21.57 10.57
N ILE A 134 9.34 20.63 9.62
CA ILE A 134 8.55 20.75 8.37
C ILE A 134 7.05 20.84 8.68
N ASP A 135 6.36 21.65 7.90
CA ASP A 135 4.90 21.70 7.90
C ASP A 135 4.35 20.49 7.11
N LEU A 136 3.80 19.51 7.84
CA LEU A 136 3.22 18.31 7.25
C LEU A 136 1.97 18.62 6.42
N ASP A 137 1.20 19.65 6.78
CA ASP A 137 -0.02 20.00 6.03
C ASP A 137 0.34 20.57 4.66
N GLU A 138 1.38 21.41 4.61
CA GLU A 138 1.92 21.93 3.34
C GLU A 138 2.50 20.81 2.47
N LEU A 139 3.33 19.94 3.05
CA LEU A 139 3.89 18.77 2.34
C LEU A 139 2.79 17.86 1.78
N LEU A 140 1.76 17.56 2.57
CA LEU A 140 0.64 16.73 2.14
C LEU A 140 -0.18 17.41 1.05
N LYS A 141 -0.37 18.73 1.13
CA LYS A 141 -1.08 19.51 0.11
C LYS A 141 -0.34 19.46 -1.23
N GLU A 142 0.97 19.68 -1.23
CA GLU A 142 1.79 19.58 -2.44
C GLU A 142 1.77 18.16 -3.01
N ALA A 143 1.97 17.15 -2.17
CA ALA A 143 1.99 15.76 -2.60
C ALA A 143 0.64 15.30 -3.18
N ARG A 144 -0.49 15.77 -2.63
CA ARG A 144 -1.83 15.49 -3.18
C ARG A 144 -2.02 16.10 -4.57
N ALA A 145 -1.53 17.32 -4.78
CA ALA A 145 -1.59 17.98 -6.07
C ALA A 145 -0.80 17.22 -7.15
N GLN A 146 0.37 16.67 -6.81
CA GLN A 146 1.20 15.91 -7.74
C GLN A 146 0.75 14.46 -7.95
N SER A 147 0.09 13.84 -6.96
CA SER A 147 -0.34 12.44 -7.03
C SER A 147 -1.70 12.21 -7.71
N ASN A 148 -2.37 13.30 -8.15
CA ASN A 148 -3.79 13.27 -8.53
C ASN A 148 -4.64 12.52 -7.48
N TYR A 149 -4.37 12.78 -6.19
CA TYR A 149 -5.01 12.06 -5.11
C TYR A 149 -6.51 12.39 -5.06
N LYS A 150 -7.34 11.36 -5.28
CA LYS A 150 -8.74 11.36 -4.85
C LYS A 150 -8.83 10.44 -3.65
N ALA A 151 -9.30 10.95 -2.51
CA ALA A 151 -9.63 10.10 -1.38
C ALA A 151 -10.64 9.04 -1.85
N ALA A 152 -10.58 7.83 -1.32
CA ALA A 152 -11.47 6.74 -1.73
C ALA A 152 -12.97 7.04 -1.51
N ASN A 153 -13.32 8.17 -0.89
CA ASN A 153 -14.71 8.56 -0.59
C ASN A 153 -15.46 9.20 -1.77
N ASP A 154 -14.79 9.66 -2.84
CA ASP A 154 -15.49 10.19 -4.03
C ASP A 154 -16.15 9.08 -4.87
N ASN A 155 -15.80 7.82 -4.62
CA ASN A 155 -16.43 6.66 -5.26
C ASN A 155 -17.64 6.15 -4.46
N GLU A 156 -17.81 6.54 -3.20
CA GLU A 156 -19.02 6.26 -2.41
C GLU A 156 -20.10 7.32 -2.65
N GLU A 157 -19.74 8.60 -2.75
CA GLU A 157 -20.71 9.67 -3.09
C GLU A 157 -21.29 9.48 -4.49
N ARG A 158 -20.45 9.18 -5.51
CA ARG A 158 -20.96 8.88 -6.87
C ARG A 158 -21.74 7.57 -6.96
N ARG A 159 -21.47 6.58 -6.09
CA ARG A 159 -22.27 5.34 -6.01
C ARG A 159 -23.62 5.54 -5.32
N ASN A 160 -23.71 6.49 -4.39
CA ASN A 160 -24.96 6.80 -3.70
C ASN A 160 -25.84 7.76 -4.50
N GLU A 161 -25.26 8.61 -5.35
CA GLU A 161 -26.00 9.47 -6.28
C GLU A 161 -26.48 8.74 -7.54
N GLU A 162 -25.78 7.70 -8.01
CA GLU A 162 -26.25 6.84 -9.13
C GLU A 162 -27.19 5.70 -8.68
N ALA A 163 -27.36 5.52 -7.36
CA ALA A 163 -28.26 4.53 -6.76
C ALA A 163 -29.48 5.14 -6.02
N ALA A 164 -29.67 6.47 -6.14
CA ALA A 164 -30.84 7.22 -5.67
C ALA A 164 -31.69 7.68 -6.86
#